data_AF-X0V7C1-F1
#
_entry.id   AF-X0V7C1-F1
#
_cell.length_a   1.000
_cell.length_b   1.000
_cell.length_c   1.000
_cell.angle_alpha   90.00
_cell.angle_beta   90.00
_cell.angle_gamma   90.00
#
_symmetry.space_group_name_H-M   'P 1'
#
loop_
_entity.id
_entity.type
_entity.pdbx_description
1 polymer ?
#
loop_
_entity_poly.entity_id
_entity_poly.type
_entity_poly.pdbx_seq_one_letter_code
_entity_poly.pdbx_strand_id
1 'polypeptide(L)'
;SYSYLAVFARYFALFGSRDGDGARFGEIIALAILTPILAMIIQLAISRSREYLADRTAAKLTHQPQSLANALAKLQNSAKHLPMKIGSKATASLFIVNPFLGGFASIFSTHPPMEKRIDRLLKMDV
;
A
#
# COMPACT_ATOMS: atom_id res chain seq x y z
N SER A 1 17.97 8.16 1.71
CA SER A 1 17.09 9.35 1.73
C SER A 1 17.43 10.43 0.71
N TYR A 2 18.67 10.57 0.22
CA TYR A 2 19.06 11.65 -0.71
C TYR A 2 18.83 11.37 -2.21
N SER A 3 18.57 10.12 -2.60
CA SER A 3 18.44 9.72 -4.01
C SER A 3 17.10 10.13 -4.66
N TYR A 4 16.00 10.22 -3.89
CA TYR A 4 14.71 10.72 -4.38
C TYR A 4 14.77 12.23 -4.69
N LEU A 5 15.52 12.99 -3.88
CA LEU A 5 15.80 14.41 -4.10
C LEU A 5 16.60 14.66 -5.38
N ALA A 6 17.55 13.77 -5.71
CA ALA A 6 18.34 13.87 -6.94
C ALA A 6 17.53 13.52 -8.21
N VAL A 7 16.59 12.57 -8.13
CA VAL A 7 15.63 12.28 -9.21
C VAL A 7 14.70 13.48 -9.42
N PHE A 8 14.22 14.09 -8.32
CA PHE A 8 13.46 15.34 -8.35
C PHE A 8 14.24 16.49 -9.00
N ALA A 9 15.50 16.66 -8.63
CA ALA A 9 16.38 17.71 -9.16
C ALA A 9 16.72 17.53 -10.66
N ARG A 10 16.86 16.28 -11.14
CA ARG A 10 17.16 15.97 -12.54
C ARG A 10 15.95 16.16 -13.47
N TYR A 11 14.73 15.94 -12.97
CA TYR A 11 13.49 16.37 -13.65
C TYR A 11 13.36 17.90 -13.66
N PHE A 12 13.68 18.58 -12.55
CA PHE A 12 13.79 20.05 -12.49
C PHE A 12 14.77 20.63 -13.52
N ALA A 13 15.86 19.92 -13.84
CA ALA A 13 16.86 20.35 -14.80
C ALA A 13 16.45 20.14 -16.27
N LEU A 14 15.67 19.08 -16.59
CA LEU A 14 15.09 18.85 -17.93
C LEU A 14 14.03 19.90 -18.31
N PHE A 15 13.34 20.46 -17.31
CA PHE A 15 12.50 21.64 -17.48
C PHE A 15 13.30 22.94 -17.71
N GLY A 16 14.62 22.90 -17.57
CA GLY A 16 15.51 24.05 -17.59
C GLY A 16 16.28 24.32 -18.90
N SER A 17 16.06 23.59 -20.00
CA SER A 17 16.76 23.91 -21.27
C SER A 17 15.88 23.95 -22.53
N ARG A 18 15.65 25.20 -22.95
CA ARG A 18 15.39 25.82 -24.28
C ARG A 18 14.10 25.52 -25.07
N ASP A 19 13.28 26.56 -25.09
CA ASP A 19 12.59 27.19 -26.24
C ASP A 19 11.46 26.41 -26.94
N GLY A 20 10.21 26.67 -26.50
CA GLY A 20 8.97 26.19 -27.13
C GLY A 20 7.76 26.28 -26.20
N ASP A 21 7.28 27.50 -25.91
CA ASP A 21 6.33 27.82 -24.82
C ASP A 21 4.99 27.06 -24.81
N GLY A 22 4.47 26.63 -25.96
CA GLY A 22 3.17 25.97 -26.06
C GLY A 22 3.15 24.48 -25.69
N ALA A 23 4.21 23.73 -26.05
CA ALA A 23 4.31 22.29 -25.76
C ALA A 23 4.68 22.03 -24.30
N ARG A 24 5.46 22.93 -23.70
CA ARG A 24 5.96 22.80 -22.32
C ARG A 24 4.84 22.74 -21.29
N PHE A 25 3.84 23.61 -21.37
CA PHE A 25 2.79 23.70 -20.35
C PHE A 25 1.96 22.41 -20.22
N GLY A 26 1.64 21.76 -21.35
CA GLY A 26 0.94 20.48 -21.37
C GLY A 26 1.76 19.36 -20.74
N GLU A 27 3.06 19.31 -21.02
CA GLU A 27 3.99 18.32 -20.44
C GLU A 27 4.19 18.52 -18.93
N ILE A 28 4.31 19.79 -18.47
CA ILE A 28 4.39 20.12 -17.04
C ILE A 28 3.17 19.58 -16.30
N ILE A 29 1.97 19.87 -16.82
CA ILE A 29 0.71 19.48 -16.19
C ILE A 29 0.54 17.96 -16.21
N ALA A 30 0.86 17.31 -17.34
CA ALA A 30 0.81 15.86 -17.44
C ALA A 30 1.72 15.19 -16.40
N LEU A 31 2.96 15.66 -16.26
CA LEU A 31 3.88 15.12 -15.26
C LEU A 31 3.45 15.45 -13.82
N ALA A 32 2.89 16.63 -13.57
CA ALA A 32 2.37 17.02 -12.26
C ALA A 32 1.23 16.11 -11.79
N ILE A 33 0.42 15.59 -12.72
CA ILE A 33 -0.67 14.65 -12.42
C ILE A 33 -0.16 13.20 -12.35
N LEU A 34 0.69 12.79 -13.29
CA LEU A 34 1.15 11.39 -13.39
C LEU A 34 2.12 11.01 -12.28
N THR A 35 3.00 11.92 -11.87
CA THR A 35 4.02 11.66 -10.85
C THR A 35 3.44 11.20 -9.51
N PRO A 36 2.46 11.88 -8.88
CA PRO A 36 1.88 11.43 -7.61
C PRO A 36 1.13 10.10 -7.75
N ILE A 37 0.50 9.84 -8.89
CA ILE A 37 -0.18 8.56 -9.15
C ILE A 37 0.84 7.42 -9.18
N LEU A 38 1.95 7.60 -9.90
CA LEU A 38 3.03 6.61 -9.95
C LEU A 38 3.68 6.41 -8.57
N ALA A 39 3.93 7.50 -7.84
CA ALA A 39 4.47 7.43 -6.48
C ALA A 39 3.55 6.64 -5.54
N MET A 40 2.23 6.87 -5.62
CA MET A 40 1.23 6.13 -4.84
C MET A 40 1.25 4.64 -5.17
N ILE A 41 1.28 4.26 -6.45
CA ILE A 41 1.34 2.86 -6.88
C ILE A 41 2.60 2.18 -6.35
N ILE A 42 3.76 2.83 -6.48
CA ILE A 42 5.04 2.32 -5.96
C ILE A 42 4.97 2.15 -4.45
N GLN A 43 4.44 3.15 -3.72
CA GLN A 43 4.33 3.09 -2.28
C GLN A 43 3.42 1.94 -1.82
N LEU A 44 2.28 1.73 -2.48
CA LEU A 44 1.39 0.61 -2.22
C LEU A 44 2.06 -0.73 -2.51
N ALA A 45 2.83 -0.83 -3.60
CA ALA A 45 3.58 -2.04 -3.95
C ALA A 45 4.68 -2.36 -2.92
N ILE A 46 5.41 -1.35 -2.46
CA ILE A 46 6.43 -1.48 -1.40
C ILE A 46 5.76 -1.93 -0.10
N SER A 47 4.65 -1.29 0.29
CA SER A 47 3.91 -1.65 1.50
C SER A 47 3.49 -3.13 1.49
N ARG A 48 2.89 -3.59 0.40
CA ARG A 48 2.50 -4.99 0.22
C ARG A 48 3.69 -5.93 0.27
N SER A 49 4.82 -5.56 -0.34
CA SER A 49 6.04 -6.37 -0.33
C SER A 49 6.62 -6.52 1.07
N ARG A 50 6.60 -5.46 1.89
CA ARG A 50 7.04 -5.52 3.29
C ARG A 50 6.18 -6.43 4.15
N GLU A 51 4.87 -6.40 3.98
CA GLU A 51 3.94 -7.29 4.70
C GLU A 51 4.26 -8.77 4.45
N TYR A 52 4.50 -9.14 3.19
CA TYR A 52 4.86 -10.51 2.84
C TYR A 52 6.23 -10.93 3.39
N LEU A 53 7.19 -9.99 3.42
CA LEU A 53 8.49 -10.24 4.03
C LEU A 53 8.35 -10.45 5.54
N ALA A 54 7.52 -9.64 6.21
CA ALA A 54 7.23 -9.77 7.63
C ALA A 54 6.59 -11.14 7.93
N ASP A 55 5.57 -11.56 7.17
CA ASP A 55 4.93 -12.87 7.32
C ASP A 55 5.93 -14.01 7.20
N ARG A 56 6.76 -13.96 6.15
CA ARG A 56 7.80 -14.98 5.91
C ARG A 56 8.82 -15.01 7.04
N THR A 57 9.25 -13.85 7.51
CA THR A 57 10.25 -13.72 8.58
C THR A 57 9.68 -14.25 9.89
N ALA A 58 8.44 -13.89 10.23
CA ALA A 58 7.77 -14.39 11.42
C ALA A 58 7.60 -15.92 11.36
N ALA A 59 7.13 -16.47 10.23
CA ALA A 59 7.00 -17.91 10.06
C ALA A 59 8.34 -18.65 10.21
N LYS A 60 9.44 -18.09 9.68
CA LYS A 60 10.79 -18.63 9.84
C LYS A 60 11.30 -18.59 11.29
N LEU A 61 11.01 -17.51 12.02
CA LEU A 61 11.46 -17.35 13.40
C LEU A 61 10.66 -18.25 14.37
N THR A 62 9.38 -18.46 14.10
CA THR A 62 8.50 -19.25 14.98
C THR A 62 8.42 -20.72 14.59
N HIS A 63 8.88 -21.09 13.40
CA HIS A 63 8.70 -22.42 12.79
C HIS A 63 7.22 -22.86 12.77
N GLN A 64 6.29 -21.91 12.71
CA GLN A 64 4.84 -22.18 12.80
C GLN A 64 4.03 -21.45 11.71
N PRO A 65 4.31 -21.68 10.42
CA PRO A 65 3.58 -21.04 9.33
C PRO A 65 2.05 -21.28 9.39
N GLN A 66 1.62 -22.48 9.78
CA GLN A 66 0.20 -22.83 9.91
C GLN A 66 -0.50 -22.07 11.05
N SER A 67 0.16 -21.90 12.20
CA SER A 67 -0.39 -21.13 13.32
C SER A 67 -0.58 -19.66 12.93
N LEU A 68 0.38 -19.09 12.19
CA LEU A 68 0.25 -17.74 11.65
C LEU A 68 -0.92 -17.64 10.65
N ALA A 69 -1.06 -18.59 9.73
CA ALA A 69 -2.17 -18.63 8.79
C ALA A 69 -3.53 -18.68 9.50
N ASN A 70 -3.66 -19.52 10.54
CA ASN A 70 -4.86 -19.62 11.37
C ASN A 70 -5.17 -18.33 12.13
N ALA A 71 -4.14 -17.64 12.65
CA ALA A 71 -4.31 -16.35 13.31
C ALA A 71 -4.86 -15.28 12.34
N LEU A 72 -4.31 -15.20 11.13
CA LEU A 72 -4.81 -14.28 10.09
C LEU A 72 -6.25 -14.61 9.68
N ALA A 73 -6.59 -15.89 9.56
CA ALA A 73 -7.96 -16.32 9.26
C ALA A 73 -8.95 -15.91 10.36
N LYS A 74 -8.57 -16.04 11.64
CA LYS A 74 -9.37 -15.55 12.77
C LYS A 74 -9.57 -14.04 12.71
N LEU A 75 -8.51 -13.27 12.48
CA LEU A 75 -8.59 -11.80 12.33
C LEU A 75 -9.51 -11.39 11.19
N GLN A 76 -9.40 -12.06 10.04
CA GLN A 76 -10.26 -11.80 8.89
C GLN A 76 -11.74 -12.04 9.22
N ASN A 77 -12.05 -13.13 9.91
CA ASN A 77 -13.42 -13.44 10.31
C ASN A 77 -13.94 -12.45 11.34
N SER A 78 -13.13 -12.08 12.35
CA SER A 78 -13.49 -11.05 13.33
C SER A 78 -13.77 -9.70 12.66
N ALA A 79 -12.98 -9.30 11.66
CA ALA A 79 -13.20 -8.06 10.92
C ALA A 79 -14.50 -8.07 10.10
N LYS A 80 -14.93 -9.23 9.58
CA LYS A 80 -16.21 -9.38 8.87
C LYS A 80 -17.43 -9.27 9.78
N HIS A 81 -17.30 -9.62 11.06
CA HIS A 81 -18.42 -9.64 12.02
C HIS A 81 -18.68 -8.32 12.74
N LEU A 82 -17.77 -7.33 12.64
CA LEU A 82 -17.96 -5.97 13.18
C LEU A 82 -17.84 -4.87 12.11
N PRO A 83 -18.69 -4.84 11.07
CA PRO A 83 -18.82 -3.64 10.28
C PRO A 83 -19.53 -2.58 11.14
N MET A 84 -18.79 -1.63 11.73
CA MET A 84 -19.45 -0.49 12.39
C MET A 84 -20.22 0.29 11.33
N LYS A 85 -21.55 0.17 11.35
CA LYS A 85 -22.46 0.87 10.45
C LYS A 85 -22.68 2.35 10.82
N ILE A 86 -22.09 2.82 11.93
CA ILE A 86 -22.35 4.15 12.49
C ILE A 86 -21.02 4.86 12.73
N GLY A 87 -20.58 5.64 11.76
CA GLY A 87 -19.60 6.68 11.98
C GLY A 87 -19.22 7.40 10.70
N SER A 88 -18.72 8.63 10.88
CA SER A 88 -18.33 9.55 9.82
C SER A 88 -16.81 9.48 9.63
N LYS A 89 -16.29 9.87 8.46
CA LYS A 89 -14.83 10.07 8.25
C LYS A 89 -14.20 10.95 9.35
N ALA A 90 -14.98 11.85 9.95
CA ALA A 90 -14.53 12.73 11.04
C ALA A 90 -14.26 12.00 12.36
N THR A 91 -14.85 10.82 12.62
CA THR A 91 -14.64 10.05 13.85
C THR A 91 -13.66 8.89 13.68
N ALA A 92 -13.12 8.69 12.47
CA ALA A 92 -12.22 7.58 12.15
C ALA A 92 -10.88 7.61 12.95
N SER A 93 -10.43 8.78 13.40
CA SER A 93 -9.21 8.95 14.22
C SER A 93 -9.39 8.53 15.68
N LEU A 94 -10.63 8.30 16.13
CA LEU A 94 -10.94 7.83 17.49
C LEU A 94 -10.95 6.29 17.59
N PHE A 95 -10.78 5.59 16.47
CA PHE A 95 -10.83 4.13 16.42
C PHE A 95 -9.45 3.52 16.17
N ILE A 96 -9.14 2.48 16.94
CA ILE A 96 -7.90 1.68 16.82
C ILE A 96 -7.85 0.96 15.46
N VAL A 97 -9.01 0.65 14.87
CA VAL A 97 -9.16 0.03 13.56
C VAL A 97 -10.27 0.75 12.79
N ASN A 98 -10.00 1.20 11.57
CA ASN A 98 -10.94 1.95 10.74
C ASN A 98 -12.03 1.02 10.16
N PRO A 99 -13.31 1.19 10.54
CA PRO A 99 -14.38 0.25 10.19
C PRO A 99 -15.09 0.51 8.85
N PHE A 100 -14.72 1.56 8.10
CA PHE A 100 -15.44 2.01 6.90
C PHE A 100 -14.96 1.38 5.58
N LEU A 101 -14.15 0.32 5.63
CA LEU A 101 -13.48 -0.22 4.46
C LEU A 101 -14.22 -1.45 3.91
N GLY A 102 -15.17 -1.22 3.00
CA GLY A 102 -15.79 -2.26 2.16
C GLY A 102 -15.95 -1.78 0.71
N GLY A 103 -15.69 -2.66 -0.26
CA GLY A 103 -15.77 -2.38 -1.72
C GLY A 103 -14.40 -2.19 -2.40
N PHE A 104 -14.35 -1.50 -3.56
CA PHE A 104 -13.12 -1.11 -4.31
C PHE A 104 -12.00 -0.50 -3.42
N ALA A 105 -12.25 -0.24 -2.14
CA ALA A 105 -11.24 -0.10 -1.10
C ALA A 105 -10.14 -1.17 -1.09
N SER A 106 -10.35 -2.41 -1.60
CA SER A 106 -9.27 -3.43 -1.59
C SER A 106 -8.08 -3.09 -2.49
N ILE A 107 -8.31 -2.35 -3.59
CA ILE A 107 -7.23 -1.82 -4.43
C ILE A 107 -6.50 -0.65 -3.77
N PHE A 108 -7.17 0.09 -2.87
CA PHE A 108 -6.59 1.13 -2.01
C PHE A 108 -6.14 0.65 -0.63
N SER A 109 -6.32 -0.64 -0.32
CA SER A 109 -5.80 -1.21 0.92
C SER A 109 -4.28 -1.16 0.88
N THR A 110 -3.72 -0.49 1.88
CA THR A 110 -2.28 -0.41 2.15
C THR A 110 -1.66 -1.78 2.46
N HIS A 111 -2.49 -2.79 2.70
CA HIS A 111 -2.12 -4.18 2.94
C HIS A 111 -2.62 -5.09 1.80
N PRO A 112 -1.90 -6.19 1.52
CA PRO A 112 -2.37 -7.18 0.56
C PRO A 112 -3.61 -7.93 1.11
N PRO A 113 -4.46 -8.49 0.23
CA PRO A 113 -5.61 -9.30 0.65
C PRO A 113 -5.18 -10.40 1.63
N MET A 114 -5.94 -10.56 2.72
CA MET A 114 -5.63 -11.53 3.78
C MET A 114 -5.51 -12.96 3.24
N GLU A 115 -6.36 -13.32 2.28
CA GLU A 115 -6.38 -14.63 1.64
C GLU A 115 -5.05 -14.95 0.94
N LYS A 116 -4.44 -13.95 0.29
CA LYS A 116 -3.14 -14.12 -0.38
C LYS A 116 -2.00 -14.30 0.63
N ARG A 117 -2.11 -13.69 1.81
CA ARG A 117 -1.13 -13.89 2.90
C ARG A 117 -1.26 -15.29 3.50
N ILE A 118 -2.49 -15.71 3.77
CA ILE A 118 -2.81 -17.06 4.28
C ILE A 118 -2.31 -18.14 3.32
N ASP A 119 -2.65 -18.04 2.04
CA ASP A 119 -2.22 -19.00 1.01
C ASP A 119 -0.70 -19.13 0.92
N ARG A 120 0.03 -18.01 1.02
CA ARG A 120 1.50 -18.04 1.02
C ARG A 120 2.06 -18.72 2.26
N LEU A 121 1.52 -18.44 3.44
CA LEU A 121 1.96 -19.08 4.68
C LEU A 121 1.71 -20.58 4.65
N LEU A 122 0.56 -21.02 4.14
CA LEU A 122 0.23 -22.44 4.02
C LEU A 122 1.14 -23.20 3.03
N LYS A 123 1.73 -22.49 2.05
CA LYS A 123 2.69 -23.02 1.08
C LYS A 123 4.14 -22.97 1.56
N MET A 124 4.40 -22.46 2.76
CA MET A 124 5.76 -22.42 3.31
C MET A 124 6.08 -23.73 4.02
N ASP A 125 7.07 -24.45 3.49
CA ASP A 125 7.80 -25.49 4.24
C ASP A 125 8.92 -24.80 5.04
N VAL A 126 8.80 -24.80 6.36
CA VAL A 126 9.74 -24.18 7.32
C VAL A 126 10.16 -25.21 8.36
#